data_AF-A0A654BW00-F1
#
_entry.id   AF-A0A654BW00-F1
#
_cell.length_a   1.000
_cell.length_b   1.000
_cell.length_c   1.000
_cell.angle_alpha   90.00
_cell.angle_beta   90.00
_cell.angle_gamma   90.00
#
_symmetry.space_group_name_H-M   'P 1'
#
loop_
_entity.id
_entity.type
_entity.pdbx_description
1 polymer ?
#
loop_
_entity_poly.entity_id
_entity_poly.type
_entity_poly.pdbx_seq_one_letter_code
_entity_poly.pdbx_strand_id
1 'polypeptide(L)'
;MQDIADKADINRGTFYLHYEDKYLLLTDMEDECIAQISKFTTFSEIEGENVEMISTLFIDKVLRNIIQHVYDNLDFYNTILNLERKSRLEEKISDLIQYNMKNQISINNEIEGIPEMYFHSYVSGATISIIRYWVLDSNRISVDDLVTHIFKIIYYGPLRIMAEQKYNQSR
;
A
#
# COMPACT_ATOMS: atom_id res chain seq x y z
N MET A 1 8.22 -26.58 -6.12
CA MET A 1 9.27 -26.23 -7.10
C MET A 1 8.97 -26.87 -8.44
N GLN A 2 8.72 -28.18 -8.48
CA GLN A 2 8.26 -28.93 -9.65
C GLN A 2 7.08 -28.25 -10.37
N ASP A 3 5.98 -27.97 -9.65
CA ASP A 3 4.79 -27.33 -10.23
C ASP A 3 5.00 -25.87 -10.69
N ILE A 4 6.03 -25.18 -10.18
CA ILE A 4 6.33 -23.79 -10.57
C ILE A 4 7.11 -23.78 -11.87
N ALA A 5 8.17 -24.60 -11.97
CA ALA A 5 8.96 -24.74 -13.19
C ALA A 5 8.12 -25.32 -14.34
N ASP A 6 7.26 -26.30 -14.06
CA ASP A 6 6.40 -26.93 -15.05
C ASP A 6 5.27 -25.97 -15.52
N LYS A 7 4.84 -24.99 -14.71
CA LYS A 7 3.88 -23.93 -15.12
C LYS A 7 4.52 -22.75 -15.85
N ALA A 8 5.79 -22.46 -15.57
CA ALA A 8 6.49 -21.32 -16.14
C ALA A 8 7.17 -21.61 -17.51
N ASP A 9 7.07 -22.86 -18.01
CA ASP A 9 7.71 -23.33 -19.25
C ASP A 9 9.23 -23.08 -19.30
N ILE A 10 9.89 -23.18 -18.13
CA ILE A 10 11.35 -22.96 -17.99
C ILE A 10 12.04 -24.30 -17.74
N ASN A 11 13.18 -24.52 -18.40
CA ASN A 11 14.02 -25.68 -18.12
C ASN A 11 14.41 -25.70 -16.64
N ARG A 12 14.18 -26.85 -16.00
CA ARG A 12 14.45 -27.11 -14.58
C ARG A 12 15.88 -26.69 -14.18
N GLY A 13 16.86 -26.95 -15.04
CA GLY A 13 18.25 -26.56 -14.80
C GLY A 13 18.45 -25.05 -14.64
N THR A 14 17.68 -24.23 -15.35
CA THR A 14 17.72 -22.76 -15.27
C THR A 14 17.02 -22.24 -14.01
N PHE A 15 15.90 -22.86 -13.62
CA PHE A 15 15.18 -22.47 -12.40
C PHE A 15 16.00 -22.78 -11.13
N TYR A 16 16.63 -23.96 -11.07
CA TYR A 16 17.53 -24.33 -9.96
C TYR A 16 18.84 -23.53 -9.94
N LEU A 17 19.26 -22.92 -11.07
CA LEU A 17 20.45 -22.06 -11.13
C LEU A 17 20.21 -20.69 -10.48
N HIS A 18 18.97 -20.20 -10.50
CA HIS A 18 18.60 -18.86 -10.01
C HIS A 18 17.87 -18.88 -8.66
N TYR A 19 17.18 -19.97 -8.33
CA TYR A 19 16.39 -20.10 -7.11
C TYR A 19 16.71 -21.41 -6.40
N GLU A 20 17.74 -21.41 -5.56
CA GLU A 20 18.06 -22.53 -4.67
C GLU A 20 16.88 -22.90 -3.75
N ASP A 21 15.95 -21.96 -3.52
CA ASP A 21 14.79 -22.16 -2.66
C ASP A 21 13.56 -21.35 -3.12
N LYS A 22 12.35 -21.91 -2.97
CA LYS A 22 11.04 -21.23 -3.18
C LYS A 22 10.86 -20.00 -2.30
N TYR A 23 11.64 -19.87 -1.22
CA TYR A 23 11.63 -18.68 -0.37
C TYR A 23 12.36 -17.50 -1.01
N LEU A 24 13.43 -17.75 -1.77
CA LEU A 24 14.10 -16.70 -2.55
C LEU A 24 13.16 -16.16 -3.63
N LEU A 25 12.43 -17.04 -4.32
CA LEU A 25 11.44 -16.60 -5.30
C LEU A 25 10.36 -15.70 -4.69
N LEU A 26 9.82 -16.05 -3.52
CA LEU A 26 8.85 -15.17 -2.85
C LEU A 26 9.45 -13.81 -2.52
N THR A 27 10.69 -13.80 -2.04
CA THR A 27 11.38 -12.57 -1.66
C THR A 27 11.57 -11.66 -2.88
N ASP A 28 12.01 -12.24 -4.00
CA ASP A 28 12.17 -11.53 -5.27
C ASP A 28 10.85 -10.98 -5.80
N MET A 29 9.76 -11.76 -5.74
CA MET A 29 8.43 -11.30 -6.15
C MET A 29 7.94 -10.14 -5.28
N GLU A 30 8.15 -10.23 -3.96
CA GLU A 30 7.84 -9.13 -3.04
C GLU A 30 8.71 -7.89 -3.34
N ASP A 31 10.01 -8.05 -3.63
CA ASP A 31 10.91 -6.94 -3.94
C ASP A 31 10.55 -6.27 -5.28
N GLU A 32 10.20 -7.06 -6.29
CA GLU A 32 9.70 -6.54 -7.57
C GLU A 32 8.40 -5.74 -7.36
N CYS A 33 7.47 -6.30 -6.59
CA CYS A 33 6.23 -5.62 -6.22
C CYS A 33 6.51 -4.24 -5.57
N ILE A 34 7.42 -4.20 -4.59
CA ILE A 34 7.79 -2.95 -3.90
C ILE A 34 8.47 -1.97 -4.85
N ALA A 35 9.32 -2.45 -5.77
CA ALA A 35 9.94 -1.64 -6.79
C ALA A 35 8.95 -1.08 -7.82
N GLN A 36 7.82 -1.76 -8.05
CA GLN A 36 6.74 -1.23 -8.88
C GLN A 36 5.91 -0.17 -8.13
N ILE A 37 5.56 -0.43 -6.87
CA ILE A 37 4.82 0.52 -6.02
C ILE A 37 5.62 1.82 -5.82
N SER A 38 6.93 1.72 -5.57
CA SER A 38 7.78 2.88 -5.27
C SER A 38 7.84 3.92 -6.40
N LYS A 39 7.56 3.51 -7.65
CA LYS A 39 7.46 4.42 -8.81
C LYS A 39 6.32 5.41 -8.67
N PHE A 40 5.31 5.12 -7.86
CA PHE A 40 4.16 5.98 -7.63
C PHE A 40 4.31 6.86 -6.39
N THR A 41 5.32 6.63 -5.55
CA THR A 41 5.41 7.28 -4.21
C THR A 41 6.26 8.54 -4.17
N THR A 42 6.58 9.13 -5.33
CA THR A 42 7.45 10.31 -5.40
C THR A 42 6.68 11.58 -5.02
N PHE A 43 6.59 11.90 -3.72
CA PHE A 43 5.90 13.11 -3.24
C PHE A 43 6.51 14.42 -3.77
N SER A 44 7.81 14.44 -4.08
CA SER A 44 8.46 15.63 -4.63
C SER A 44 7.91 16.07 -5.99
N GLU A 45 7.18 15.21 -6.70
CA GLU A 45 6.51 15.53 -7.97
C GLU A 45 5.09 16.10 -7.78
N ILE A 46 4.64 16.25 -6.53
CA ILE A 46 3.32 16.77 -6.17
C ILE A 46 3.46 18.24 -5.80
N GLU A 47 3.25 19.10 -6.78
CA GLU A 47 3.23 20.55 -6.60
C GLU A 47 1.80 21.07 -6.74
N GLY A 48 1.35 21.87 -5.78
CA GLY A 48 0.03 22.50 -5.80
C GLY A 48 0.05 23.86 -5.10
N GLU A 49 -0.88 24.73 -5.49
CA GLU A 49 -0.93 26.12 -5.01
C GLU A 49 -1.45 26.24 -3.57
N ASN A 50 -2.11 25.19 -3.05
CA ASN A 50 -2.66 25.12 -1.70
C ASN A 50 -2.75 23.66 -1.22
N VAL A 51 -3.09 23.49 0.06
CA VAL A 51 -3.16 22.19 0.74
C VAL A 51 -4.22 21.29 0.10
N GLU A 52 -5.36 21.84 -0.32
CA GLU A 52 -6.44 21.11 -0.98
C GLU A 52 -5.98 20.52 -2.32
N MET A 53 -5.27 21.31 -3.12
CA MET A 53 -4.73 20.89 -4.41
C MET A 53 -3.63 19.84 -4.24
N ILE A 54 -2.70 20.04 -3.29
CA ILE A 54 -1.66 19.03 -2.97
C ILE A 54 -2.31 17.71 -2.54
N SER A 55 -3.32 17.78 -1.66
CA SER A 55 -4.04 16.60 -1.19
C SER A 55 -4.75 15.88 -2.33
N THR A 56 -5.43 16.62 -3.22
CA THR A 56 -6.13 16.05 -4.37
C THR A 56 -5.16 15.40 -5.36
N LEU A 57 -4.05 16.06 -5.66
CA LEU A 57 -3.02 15.52 -6.54
C LEU A 57 -2.35 14.27 -5.95
N PHE A 58 -2.12 14.25 -4.64
CA PHE A 58 -1.62 13.05 -3.95
C PHE A 58 -2.56 11.87 -4.13
N ILE A 59 -3.87 12.09 -3.95
CA ILE A 59 -4.85 11.02 -4.12
C ILE A 59 -4.88 10.52 -5.57
N ASP A 60 -4.91 11.42 -6.54
CA ASP A 60 -5.06 11.05 -7.94
C ASP A 60 -3.79 10.44 -8.56
N LYS A 61 -2.61 10.92 -8.14
CA LYS A 61 -1.33 10.47 -8.73
C LYS A 61 -0.63 9.39 -7.93
N VAL A 62 -0.82 9.32 -6.62
CA VAL A 62 -0.15 8.34 -5.75
C VAL A 62 -1.13 7.25 -5.35
N LEU A 63 -2.15 7.61 -4.56
CA LEU A 63 -3.03 6.60 -3.97
C LEU A 63 -3.76 5.79 -5.04
N ARG A 64 -4.36 6.46 -6.03
CA ARG A 64 -5.05 5.79 -7.14
C ARG A 64 -4.15 4.81 -7.88
N ASN A 65 -2.92 5.21 -8.22
CA ASN A 65 -2.00 4.34 -8.95
C ASN A 65 -1.55 3.14 -8.10
N ILE A 66 -1.36 3.31 -6.80
CA ILE A 66 -1.08 2.19 -5.89
C ILE A 66 -2.26 1.22 -5.84
N ILE A 67 -3.48 1.73 -5.62
CA ILE A 67 -4.68 0.87 -5.54
C ILE A 67 -4.95 0.18 -6.89
N GLN A 68 -4.77 0.88 -8.01
CA GLN A 68 -4.90 0.30 -9.34
C GLN A 68 -3.87 -0.80 -9.57
N HIS A 69 -2.61 -0.58 -9.19
CA HIS A 69 -1.58 -1.62 -9.25
C HIS A 69 -1.94 -2.86 -8.42
N VAL A 70 -2.50 -2.67 -7.21
CA VAL A 70 -2.99 -3.79 -6.39
C VAL A 70 -4.13 -4.52 -7.09
N TYR A 71 -5.06 -3.80 -7.72
CA TYR A 71 -6.16 -4.38 -8.48
C TYR A 71 -5.69 -5.19 -9.69
N ASP A 72 -4.77 -4.64 -10.48
CA ASP A 72 -4.25 -5.27 -11.68
C ASP A 72 -3.48 -6.57 -11.37
N ASN A 73 -2.99 -6.69 -10.14
CA ASN A 73 -2.25 -7.84 -9.64
C ASN A 73 -3.00 -8.57 -8.50
N LEU A 74 -4.33 -8.48 -8.46
CA LEU A 74 -5.11 -8.91 -7.30
C LEU A 74 -4.90 -10.37 -6.90
N ASP A 75 -4.76 -11.28 -7.87
CA ASP A 75 -4.52 -12.70 -7.61
C ASP A 75 -3.22 -12.92 -6.83
N PHE A 76 -2.18 -12.15 -7.15
CA PHE A 76 -0.91 -12.17 -6.41
C PHE A 76 -1.14 -11.72 -4.97
N TYR A 77 -1.73 -10.54 -4.75
CA TYR A 77 -1.95 -10.02 -3.39
C TYR A 77 -2.85 -10.92 -2.57
N ASN A 78 -3.93 -11.45 -3.15
CA ASN A 78 -4.84 -12.38 -2.48
C ASN A 78 -4.11 -13.67 -2.08
N THR A 79 -3.28 -14.21 -2.97
CA THR A 79 -2.46 -15.40 -2.68
C THR A 79 -1.48 -15.13 -1.55
N ILE A 80 -0.73 -14.03 -1.62
CA ILE A 80 0.29 -13.65 -0.65
C ILE A 80 -0.31 -13.43 0.74
N LEU A 81 -1.44 -12.71 0.83
CA LEU A 81 -2.10 -12.37 2.10
C LEU A 81 -2.77 -13.57 2.78
N ASN A 82 -3.03 -14.65 2.03
CA ASN A 82 -3.59 -15.91 2.51
C ASN A 82 -2.53 -17.01 2.72
N LEU A 83 -1.24 -16.72 2.52
CA LEU A 83 -0.19 -17.70 2.82
C LEU A 83 -0.21 -18.04 4.32
N GLU A 84 -0.19 -19.34 4.65
CA GLU A 84 -0.06 -19.83 6.04
C GLU A 84 1.26 -19.38 6.69
N ARG A 85 2.29 -19.14 5.87
CA ARG A 85 3.58 -18.58 6.31
C ARG A 85 3.58 -17.06 6.20
N LYS A 86 4.33 -16.40 7.07
CA LYS A 86 4.48 -14.94 7.05
C LYS A 86 5.23 -14.48 5.79
N SER A 87 4.52 -13.85 4.85
CA SER A 87 5.10 -12.98 3.82
C SER A 87 5.67 -11.72 4.47
N ARG A 88 6.69 -11.11 3.84
CA ARG A 88 7.25 -9.82 4.29
C ARG A 88 6.69 -8.63 3.53
N LEU A 89 5.69 -8.83 2.67
CA LEU A 89 5.12 -7.76 1.85
C LEU A 89 4.60 -6.59 2.69
N GLU A 90 3.84 -6.86 3.75
CA GLU A 90 3.32 -5.82 4.65
C GLU A 90 4.45 -5.07 5.37
N GLU A 91 5.51 -5.76 5.78
CA GLU A 91 6.71 -5.15 6.38
C GLU A 91 7.41 -4.22 5.37
N LYS A 92 7.64 -4.71 4.14
CA LYS A 92 8.29 -3.92 3.07
C LYS A 92 7.47 -2.70 2.65
N ILE A 93 6.13 -2.80 2.63
CA ILE A 93 5.23 -1.66 2.42
C ILE A 93 5.40 -0.64 3.55
N SER A 94 5.44 -1.09 4.80
CA SER A 94 5.69 -0.21 5.94
C SER A 94 7.05 0.50 5.81
N ASP A 95 8.11 -0.23 5.48
CA ASP A 95 9.45 0.33 5.28
C ASP A 95 9.48 1.37 4.16
N LEU A 96 8.76 1.14 3.06
CA LEU A 96 8.64 2.11 1.96
C LEU A 96 7.92 3.39 2.43
N ILE A 97 6.84 3.27 3.21
CA ILE A 97 6.13 4.42 3.78
C ILE A 97 7.06 5.21 4.71
N GLN A 98 7.80 4.53 5.58
CA GLN A 98 8.77 5.16 6.48
C GLN A 98 9.86 5.89 5.70
N TYR A 99 10.41 5.25 4.66
CA TYR A 99 11.43 5.86 3.80
C TYR A 99 10.92 7.15 3.16
N ASN A 100 9.71 7.14 2.59
CA ASN A 100 9.13 8.33 1.97
C ASN A 100 8.88 9.44 3.00
N MET A 101 8.29 9.12 4.15
CA MET A 101 8.07 10.09 5.23
C MET A 101 9.36 10.76 5.68
N LYS A 102 10.39 9.96 5.96
CA LYS A 102 11.69 10.45 6.44
C LYS A 102 12.38 11.36 5.42
N ASN A 103 12.30 11.04 4.14
CA ASN A 103 13.04 11.75 3.10
C ASN A 103 12.28 12.94 2.50
N GLN A 104 10.96 13.01 2.65
CA GLN A 104 10.14 14.00 1.94
C GLN A 104 9.31 14.90 2.85
N ILE A 105 9.04 14.50 4.11
CA ILE A 105 8.05 15.18 4.97
C ILE A 105 8.61 15.48 6.36
N SER A 106 9.30 14.51 6.98
CA SER A 106 9.81 14.62 8.34
C SER A 106 10.89 15.69 8.48
N ILE A 107 10.77 16.52 9.51
CA ILE A 107 11.78 17.53 9.89
C ILE A 107 12.15 17.26 11.35
N ASN A 108 13.44 17.02 11.62
CA ASN A 108 13.96 16.69 12.96
C ASN A 108 13.31 15.44 13.59
N ASN A 109 12.95 14.43 12.78
CA ASN A 109 12.23 13.22 13.20
C ASN A 109 10.81 13.48 13.73
N GLU A 110 10.16 14.55 13.26
CA GLU A 110 8.80 14.91 13.59
C GLU A 110 8.01 15.35 12.34
N ILE A 111 6.69 15.15 12.39
CA ILE A 111 5.74 15.65 11.40
C ILE A 111 4.65 16.40 12.19
N GLU A 112 4.55 17.72 12.00
CA GLU A 112 3.61 18.57 12.76
C GLU A 112 3.69 18.38 14.29
N GLY A 113 4.92 18.24 14.81
CA GLY A 113 5.18 18.03 16.25
C GLY A 113 4.86 16.63 16.76
N ILE A 114 4.48 15.69 15.88
CA ILE A 114 4.28 14.29 16.21
C ILE A 114 5.59 13.54 15.91
N PRO A 115 6.13 12.74 16.86
CA PRO A 115 7.31 11.92 16.58
C PRO A 115 7.09 11.01 15.38
N GLU A 116 8.03 11.03 14.43
CA GLU A 116 7.92 10.38 13.11
C GLU A 116 7.45 8.92 13.22
N MET A 117 8.01 8.15 14.15
CA MET A 117 7.66 6.72 14.30
C MET A 117 6.23 6.49 14.79
N TYR A 118 5.66 7.41 15.57
CA TYR A 118 4.26 7.32 16.00
C TYR A 118 3.33 7.68 14.84
N PHE A 119 3.68 8.73 14.08
CA PHE A 119 2.94 9.10 12.87
C PHE A 119 2.98 7.97 11.82
N HIS A 120 4.17 7.43 11.57
CA HIS A 120 4.40 6.30 10.69
C HIS A 120 3.57 5.08 11.09
N SER A 121 3.64 4.66 12.36
CA SER A 121 2.90 3.50 12.88
C SER A 121 1.39 3.61 12.63
N TYR A 122 0.81 4.80 12.82
CA TYR A 122 -0.60 5.03 12.54
C TYR A 122 -0.90 4.95 11.03
N VAL A 123 -0.15 5.68 10.21
CA VAL A 123 -0.42 5.78 8.77
C VAL A 123 -0.17 4.45 8.06
N SER A 124 0.95 3.78 8.32
CA SER A 124 1.25 2.48 7.69
C SER A 124 0.27 1.42 8.15
N GLY A 125 -0.04 1.36 9.45
CA GLY A 125 -1.01 0.43 10.01
C GLY A 125 -2.41 0.59 9.40
N ALA A 126 -2.92 1.81 9.30
CA ALA A 126 -4.21 2.09 8.69
C ALA A 126 -4.23 1.74 7.19
N THR A 127 -3.18 2.13 6.46
CA THR A 127 -3.06 1.89 5.01
C THR A 127 -2.99 0.41 4.68
N ILE A 128 -2.13 -0.35 5.37
CA ILE A 128 -2.00 -1.80 5.17
C ILE A 128 -3.32 -2.50 5.50
N SER A 129 -3.95 -2.11 6.63
CA SER A 129 -5.19 -2.75 7.08
C SER A 129 -6.34 -2.58 6.08
N ILE A 130 -6.54 -1.39 5.53
CA ILE A 130 -7.64 -1.14 4.59
C ILE A 130 -7.41 -1.82 3.24
N ILE A 131 -6.17 -1.82 2.73
CA ILE A 131 -5.82 -2.51 1.48
C ILE A 131 -6.00 -4.02 1.66
N ARG A 132 -5.50 -4.58 2.77
CA ARG A 132 -5.67 -6.00 3.10
C ARG A 132 -7.15 -6.39 3.13
N TYR A 133 -7.98 -5.61 3.81
CA TYR A 133 -9.42 -5.86 3.87
C TYR A 133 -10.03 -5.88 2.47
N TRP A 134 -9.73 -4.86 1.65
CA TRP A 134 -10.29 -4.74 0.30
C TRP A 134 -9.86 -5.86 -0.65
N VAL A 135 -8.59 -6.31 -0.57
CA VAL A 135 -8.09 -7.43 -1.37
C VAL A 135 -8.80 -8.75 -1.01
N LEU A 136 -9.05 -8.97 0.28
CA LEU A 136 -9.67 -10.20 0.78
C LEU A 136 -11.21 -10.17 0.71
N ASP A 137 -11.82 -9.00 0.51
CA ASP A 137 -13.26 -8.86 0.38
C ASP A 137 -13.76 -9.44 -0.95
N SER A 138 -14.70 -10.39 -0.89
CA SER A 138 -15.34 -11.00 -2.06
C SER A 138 -16.38 -10.08 -2.71
N ASN A 139 -16.90 -9.09 -1.97
CA ASN A 139 -17.84 -8.08 -2.45
C ASN A 139 -17.19 -6.69 -2.50
N ARG A 140 -15.89 -6.64 -2.78
CA ARG A 140 -15.11 -5.41 -2.77
C ARG A 140 -15.73 -4.34 -3.68
N ILE A 141 -15.69 -3.11 -3.19
CA ILE A 141 -16.06 -1.91 -3.95
C ILE A 141 -15.04 -1.63 -5.07
N SER A 142 -15.38 -0.74 -6.00
CA SER A 142 -14.49 -0.36 -7.10
C SER A 142 -13.21 0.35 -6.61
N VAL A 143 -12.19 0.41 -7.47
CA VAL A 143 -10.97 1.20 -7.22
C VAL A 143 -11.33 2.66 -6.95
N ASP A 144 -12.23 3.24 -7.75
CA ASP A 144 -12.68 4.63 -7.59
C ASP A 144 -13.36 4.88 -6.24
N ASP A 145 -14.26 3.98 -5.83
CA ASP A 145 -14.94 4.09 -4.54
C ASP A 145 -13.96 3.95 -3.37
N LEU A 146 -13.03 2.98 -3.44
CA LEU A 146 -12.04 2.79 -2.39
C LEU A 146 -11.14 4.02 -2.24
N VAL A 147 -10.61 4.55 -3.36
CA VAL A 147 -9.77 5.76 -3.36
C VAL A 147 -10.54 6.95 -2.78
N THR A 148 -11.80 7.11 -3.17
CA THR A 148 -12.69 8.17 -2.66
C THR A 148 -12.92 8.05 -1.16
N HIS A 149 -13.15 6.83 -0.66
CA HIS A 149 -13.37 6.58 0.76
C HIS A 149 -12.10 6.76 1.59
N ILE A 150 -10.95 6.26 1.12
CA ILE A 150 -9.65 6.48 1.77
C ILE A 150 -9.36 7.98 1.85
N PHE A 151 -9.54 8.74 0.77
CA PHE A 151 -9.35 10.19 0.78
C PHE A 151 -10.23 10.85 1.85
N LYS A 152 -11.52 10.52 1.88
CA LYS A 152 -12.44 11.07 2.88
C LYS A 152 -11.95 10.78 4.30
N ILE A 153 -11.55 9.54 4.59
CA ILE A 153 -11.07 9.12 5.91
C ILE A 153 -9.80 9.87 6.31
N ILE A 154 -8.83 9.99 5.41
CA ILE A 154 -7.55 10.65 5.68
C ILE A 154 -7.73 12.16 5.84
N TYR A 155 -8.43 12.81 4.90
CA TYR A 155 -8.53 14.26 4.84
C TYR A 155 -9.41 14.86 5.95
N TYR A 156 -10.54 14.22 6.26
CA TYR A 156 -11.41 14.70 7.35
C TYR A 156 -11.05 14.11 8.71
N GLY A 157 -10.35 12.97 8.73
CA GLY A 157 -10.05 12.20 9.94
C GLY A 157 -11.25 11.37 10.42
N PRO A 158 -11.04 10.14 10.94
CA PRO A 158 -12.13 9.26 11.37
C PRO A 158 -13.07 9.88 12.41
N LEU A 159 -12.51 10.59 13.39
CA LEU A 159 -13.30 11.18 14.48
C LEU A 159 -14.29 12.24 13.96
N ARG A 160 -13.86 13.08 13.03
CA ARG A 160 -14.73 14.12 12.45
C ARG A 160 -15.90 13.51 11.69
N ILE A 161 -15.62 12.50 10.86
CA ILE A 161 -16.66 11.79 10.09
C ILE A 161 -17.70 11.18 11.03
N MET A 162 -17.26 10.52 12.10
CA MET A 162 -18.16 9.92 13.09
C MET A 162 -19.02 10.97 13.81
N ALA A 163 -18.42 12.11 14.18
CA ALA A 163 -19.13 13.20 14.84
C ALA A 163 -20.20 13.83 13.94
N GLU A 164 -19.86 14.10 12.68
CA GLU A 164 -20.79 14.64 11.67
C GLU A 164 -21.95 13.68 11.41
N GLN A 165 -21.67 12.38 11.25
CA GLN A 165 -22.70 11.36 11.06
C GLN A 165 -23.66 11.29 12.25
N LYS A 166 -23.14 11.27 13.48
CA LYS A 166 -23.95 11.24 14.70
C LYS A 166 -24.81 12.50 14.84
N TYR A 167 -24.26 13.66 14.51
CA TYR A 167 -25.00 14.92 14.52
C TYR A 167 -26.16 14.91 13.53
N ASN A 168 -25.92 14.45 12.29
CA ASN A 168 -26.94 14.40 11.24
C ASN A 168 -28.05 13.39 11.54
N GLN A 169 -27.75 12.27 12.20
CA GLN A 169 -28.76 11.30 12.65
C GLN A 169 -29.63 11.81 13.81
N SER A 170 -29.19 12.85 14.50
CA SER A 170 -29.92 13.46 15.62
C SER A 170 -30.86 14.60 15.19
N ARG A 171 -30.95 14.87 13.88
CA ARG A 171 -31.86 15.82 13.24
C ARG A 171 -32.94 15.09 12.45
#